data_AF-A0A8T4B4U4-F1
#
_entry.id   AF-A0A8T4B4U4-F1
#
_cell.length_a   1.000
_cell.length_b   1.000
_cell.length_c   1.000
_cell.angle_alpha   90.00
_cell.angle_beta   90.00
_cell.angle_gamma   90.00
#
_symmetry.space_group_name_H-M   'P 1'
#
loop_
_entity.id
_entity.type
_entity.pdbx_description
1 polymer ?
#
loop_
_entity_poly.entity_id
_entity_poly.type
_entity_poly.pdbx_seq_one_letter_code
_entity_poly.pdbx_strand_id
1 'polypeptide(L)'
;MVQSDEETGEPRLAKEWLPKILITDPVVQVIKETAEAQDNARLAADPEHKPLAAGWIADRVLKVIRKSPSAGRTVAYRLIVEGN
;
A
#
# COMPACT_ATOMS: atom_id res chain seq x y z
N MET A 1 15.24 11.05 -9.51
CA MET A 1 16.31 10.29 -10.19
C MET A 1 16.43 8.89 -9.61
N VAL A 2 16.19 7.86 -10.42
CA VAL A 2 16.43 6.46 -10.04
C VAL A 2 17.89 6.30 -9.61
N GLN A 3 18.12 5.66 -8.47
CA GLN A 3 19.45 5.43 -7.88
C GLN A 3 19.77 3.95 -7.93
N SER A 4 21.04 3.59 -8.13
CA SER A 4 21.48 2.21 -7.99
C SER A 4 21.62 1.87 -6.51
N ASP A 5 21.08 0.73 -6.11
CA ASP A 5 21.31 0.15 -4.79
C ASP A 5 22.73 -0.41 -4.71
N GLU A 6 23.50 -0.05 -3.69
CA GLU A 6 24.89 -0.52 -3.52
C GLU A 6 24.98 -1.99 -3.07
N GLU A 7 23.97 -2.52 -2.40
CA GLU A 7 23.89 -3.90 -1.91
C GLU A 7 23.37 -4.85 -2.99
N THR A 8 22.34 -4.44 -3.73
CA THR A 8 21.68 -5.31 -4.72
C THR A 8 22.02 -4.99 -6.17
N GLY A 9 22.58 -3.81 -6.46
CA GLY A 9 22.83 -3.32 -7.81
C GLY A 9 21.57 -2.90 -8.58
N GLU A 10 20.39 -3.05 -8.00
CA GLU A 10 19.11 -2.82 -8.67
C GLU A 10 18.74 -1.31 -8.70
N PRO A 11 18.05 -0.84 -9.75
CA PRO A 11 17.53 0.52 -9.78
C PRO A 11 16.40 0.70 -8.74
N ARG A 12 16.57 1.64 -7.83
CA ARG A 12 15.59 2.05 -6.83
C ARG A 12 15.04 3.45 -7.08
N LEU A 13 13.79 3.63 -6.67
CA LEU A 13 13.07 4.89 -6.70
C LEU A 13 12.64 5.25 -5.28
N ALA A 14 12.87 6.49 -4.85
CA ALA A 14 12.32 7.01 -3.61
C ALA A 14 10.78 6.94 -3.67
N LYS A 15 10.15 6.40 -2.62
CA LYS A 15 8.69 6.18 -2.60
C LYS A 15 7.90 7.50 -2.65
N GLU A 16 8.52 8.57 -2.17
CA GLU A 16 7.99 9.93 -2.13
C GLU A 16 7.75 10.51 -3.53
N TRP A 17 8.38 9.92 -4.56
CA TRP A 17 8.16 10.30 -5.96
C TRP A 17 7.06 9.50 -6.64
N LEU A 18 6.47 8.52 -5.97
CA LEU A 18 5.30 7.82 -6.50
C LEU A 18 4.10 8.77 -6.50
N PRO A 19 3.17 8.62 -7.48
CA PRO A 19 1.91 9.33 -7.45
C PRO A 19 1.19 9.10 -6.12
N LYS A 20 0.70 10.17 -5.50
CA LYS A 20 0.10 10.12 -4.17
C LYS A 20 -1.38 9.74 -4.24
N ILE A 21 -1.88 9.06 -3.21
CA ILE A 21 -3.30 8.81 -2.95
C ILE A 21 -3.59 9.16 -1.50
N LEU A 22 -4.71 9.82 -1.25
CA LEU A 22 -5.06 10.22 0.11
C LEU A 22 -5.50 9.00 0.91
N ILE A 23 -5.18 8.98 2.20
CA ILE A 23 -5.70 7.98 3.12
C ILE A 23 -7.23 7.99 3.14
N THR A 24 -7.85 9.15 2.94
CA THR A 24 -9.31 9.34 2.87
C THR A 24 -9.94 8.91 1.53
N ASP A 25 -9.15 8.44 0.57
CA ASP A 25 -9.69 7.87 -0.67
C ASP A 25 -10.57 6.65 -0.35
N PRO A 26 -11.79 6.55 -0.92
CA PRO A 26 -12.72 5.46 -0.61
C PRO A 26 -12.12 4.07 -0.83
N VAL A 27 -11.25 3.89 -1.83
CA VAL A 27 -10.61 2.59 -2.10
C VAL A 27 -9.61 2.26 -0.99
N VAL A 28 -8.87 3.26 -0.50
CA VAL A 28 -7.93 3.08 0.60
C VAL A 28 -8.66 2.77 1.90
N GLN A 29 -9.80 3.43 2.17
CA GLN A 29 -10.64 3.16 3.33
C GLN A 29 -11.21 1.74 3.29
N VAL A 30 -11.75 1.28 2.17
CA VAL A 30 -12.27 -0.10 2.05
C VAL A 30 -11.16 -1.14 2.27
N ILE A 31 -9.96 -0.92 1.74
CA ILE A 31 -8.81 -1.82 1.97
C ILE A 31 -8.45 -1.84 3.46
N LYS A 32 -8.40 -0.67 4.10
CA LYS A 32 -8.10 -0.54 5.52
C LYS A 32 -9.11 -1.32 6.37
N GLU A 33 -10.39 -1.05 6.19
CA GLU A 33 -11.49 -1.68 6.93
C GLU A 33 -11.53 -3.20 6.71
N THR A 34 -11.32 -3.65 5.47
CA THR A 34 -11.27 -5.09 5.15
C THR A 34 -10.13 -5.79 5.87
N ALA A 35 -8.93 -5.19 5.88
CA ALA A 35 -7.77 -5.75 6.56
C ALA A 35 -7.93 -5.75 8.09
N GLU A 36 -8.49 -4.67 8.66
CA GLU A 36 -8.78 -4.58 10.10
C GLU A 36 -9.85 -5.58 10.52
N ALA A 37 -10.88 -5.81 9.70
CA ALA A 37 -11.88 -6.85 9.96
C ALA A 37 -11.28 -8.26 9.96
N GLN A 38 -10.37 -8.55 9.03
CA GLN A 38 -9.64 -9.83 8.99
C GLN A 38 -8.69 -9.99 10.18
N ASP A 39 -8.03 -8.92 10.58
CA ASP A 39 -7.13 -8.91 11.75
C ASP A 39 -7.90 -9.18 13.05
N ASN A 40 -9.04 -8.52 13.23
CA ASN A 40 -9.93 -8.75 14.36
C ASN A 40 -10.46 -10.19 14.40
N ALA A 41 -10.80 -10.76 13.24
CA ALA A 41 -11.24 -12.16 13.15
C ALA A 41 -10.11 -13.13 13.53
N ARG A 42 -8.85 -12.83 13.19
CA ARG A 42 -7.68 -13.61 13.60
C ARG A 42 -7.42 -13.50 15.10
N LEU A 43 -7.49 -12.29 15.64
CA LEU A 43 -7.37 -12.06 17.09
C LEU A 43 -8.42 -12.82 17.90
N ALA A 44 -9.65 -12.91 17.38
CA ALA A 44 -10.71 -13.69 18.00
C ALA A 44 -10.45 -15.21 17.96
N ALA A 45 -9.74 -15.71 16.93
CA ALA A 45 -9.42 -17.12 16.76
C ALA A 45 -8.13 -17.52 17.50
N ASP A 46 -7.18 -16.60 17.65
CA ASP A 46 -5.88 -16.78 18.30
C ASP A 46 -5.60 -15.57 19.21
N PRO A 47 -5.78 -15.70 20.54
CA PRO A 47 -5.53 -14.62 21.49
C PRO A 47 -4.07 -14.13 21.54
N GLU A 48 -3.11 -14.91 21.04
CA GLU A 48 -1.69 -14.51 20.96
C GLU A 48 -1.39 -13.72 19.67
N HIS A 49 -2.36 -13.60 18.76
CA HIS A 49 -2.21 -12.83 17.54
C HIS A 49 -1.94 -11.36 17.86
N LYS A 50 -0.88 -10.81 17.28
CA LYS A 50 -0.55 -9.39 17.46
C LYS A 50 -1.36 -8.54 16.48
N PRO A 51 -2.21 -7.63 16.97
CA PRO A 51 -3.05 -6.81 16.10
C PRO A 51 -2.23 -5.85 15.23
N LEU A 52 -2.83 -5.40 14.14
CA LEU A 52 -2.30 -4.33 13.31
C LEU A 52 -2.07 -3.07 14.15
N ALA A 53 -0.91 -2.43 13.95
CA ALA A 53 -0.58 -1.21 14.66
C ALA A 53 -1.51 -0.05 14.25
N ALA A 54 -1.71 0.91 15.15
CA ALA A 54 -2.39 2.16 14.80
C ALA A 54 -1.69 2.84 13.61
N GLY A 55 -2.47 3.26 12.61
CA GLY A 55 -1.93 3.90 11.41
C GLY A 55 -1.13 2.97 10.48
N TRP A 56 -1.26 1.65 10.60
CA TRP A 56 -0.45 0.66 9.85
C TRP A 56 -0.41 0.88 8.33
N ILE A 57 -1.45 1.48 7.76
CA ILE A 57 -1.60 1.68 6.31
C ILE A 57 -0.96 2.99 5.81
N ALA A 58 -0.69 3.95 6.70
CA ALA A 58 -0.04 5.20 6.33
C ALA A 58 1.37 4.93 5.77
N ASP A 59 1.79 5.74 4.80
CA ASP A 59 3.14 5.68 4.19
C ASP A 59 3.46 4.33 3.50
N ARG A 60 2.43 3.52 3.22
CA ARG A 60 2.51 2.30 2.40
C ARG A 60 2.20 2.58 0.93
N VAL A 61 2.63 1.65 0.08
CA VAL A 61 2.45 1.71 -1.37
C VAL A 61 1.31 0.79 -1.82
N LEU A 62 0.35 1.34 -2.55
CA LEU A 62 -0.72 0.59 -3.20
C LEU A 62 -0.29 0.13 -4.59
N LYS A 63 -0.44 -1.16 -4.89
CA LYS A 63 -0.28 -1.72 -6.23
C LYS A 63 -1.63 -1.78 -6.95
N VAL A 64 -1.77 -1.02 -8.02
CA VAL A 64 -3.00 -0.96 -8.84
C VAL A 64 -2.78 -1.73 -10.13
N ILE A 65 -3.53 -2.82 -10.31
CA ILE A 65 -3.53 -3.61 -11.54
C ILE A 65 -4.80 -3.28 -12.30
N ARG A 66 -4.68 -2.70 -13.50
CA ARG A 66 -5.82 -2.28 -14.33
C ARG A 66 -5.77 -2.87 -15.73
N LYS A 67 -6.93 -3.08 -16.33
CA LYS A 67 -7.04 -3.39 -17.76
C LYS A 67 -6.65 -2.14 -18.55
N SER A 68 -5.80 -2.31 -19.56
CA SER A 68 -5.39 -1.25 -20.47
C SER A 68 -5.86 -1.58 -21.89
N PRO A 69 -6.55 -0.66 -22.58
CA PRO A 69 -6.97 -0.89 -23.96
C PRO A 69 -5.79 -1.13 -24.92
N SER A 70 -4.63 -0.51 -24.67
CA SER A 70 -3.45 -0.63 -25.53
C SER A 70 -2.46 -1.71 -25.09
N ALA A 71 -2.28 -1.89 -23.77
CA ALA A 71 -1.27 -2.80 -23.22
C ALA A 71 -1.87 -4.11 -22.65
N GLY A 72 -3.19 -4.29 -22.73
CA GLY A 72 -3.93 -5.40 -22.11
C GLY A 72 -4.04 -5.25 -20.59
N ARG A 73 -2.91 -5.20 -19.88
CA ARG A 73 -2.83 -5.03 -18.42
C ARG A 73 -1.70 -4.07 -18.06
N THR A 74 -1.97 -3.13 -17.16
CA THR A 74 -0.98 -2.18 -16.64
C THR A 74 -0.95 -2.25 -15.13
N VAL A 75 0.26 -2.18 -14.57
CA VAL A 75 0.51 -2.08 -13.13
C VAL A 75 0.98 -0.67 -12.82
N ALA A 76 0.40 -0.05 -11.81
CA ALA A 76 0.81 1.24 -11.27
C ALA A 76 0.99 1.15 -9.76
N TYR A 77 1.80 2.05 -9.21
CA TYR A 77 2.08 2.13 -7.78
C TYR A 77 1.74 3.53 -7.27
N ARG A 78 1.17 3.63 -6.08
CA ARG A 78 0.82 4.91 -5.45
C ARG A 78 1.19 4.95 -3.98
N LEU A 79 1.73 6.06 -3.50
CA LEU A 79 2.05 6.26 -2.08
C LEU A 79 0.82 6.79 -1.34
N ILE A 80 0.45 6.13 -0.24
CA ILE A 80 -0.63 6.57 0.65
C ILE A 80 -0.10 7.70 1.53
N VAL A 81 -0.77 8.85 1.49
CA VAL A 81 -0.42 10.03 2.30
C VAL A 81 -1.62 10.49 3.12
N GLU A 82 -1.34 11.07 4.29
CA GLU A 82 -2.35 11.78 5.07
C GLU A 82 -2.70 13.11 4.37
N GLY A 83 -3.97 13.55 4.48
CA GLY A 83 -4.41 14.80 3.86
C GLY A 83 -3.63 15.99 4.41
N ASN A 84 -3.38 16.99 3.56
CA ASN A 84 -2.73 18.24 3.94
C ASN A 84 -3.73 19.26 4.46
#